data_AF-A0A966BT50-F1
#
_entry.id   AF-A0A966BT50-F1
#
_cell.length_a   1.000
_cell.length_b   1.000
_cell.length_c   1.000
_cell.angle_alpha   90.00
_cell.angle_beta   90.00
_cell.angle_gamma   90.00
#
_symmetry.space_group_name_H-M   'P 1'
#
loop_
_entity.id
_entity.type
_entity.pdbx_description
1 polymer ?
#
loop_
_entity_poly.entity_id
_entity_poly.type
_entity_poly.pdbx_seq_one_letter_code
_entity_poly.pdbx_strand_id
1 'polypeptide(L)'
;MGGRIRLNGERADVAETVLYFVPDQSTAAAEPGTFELATRDKAFIPTVLVVPSGSMIRFPNRDPILHNVFSVSSGNAFDLGVYGPGSVPDTTLDTAGAVNVYCNVHHDMHAHVLVLDTPWFERADSDGRFVLSDLPPGPGTLHAWHRQADAWSVRIDASAGEAIEVVLDIVRPQLPAHLDKSGQSYQRRDRDPYR
;
A
#
# COMPACT_ATOMS: atom_id res chain seq x y z
N MET A 1 -5.33 9.17 -19.91
CA MET A 1 -3.88 9.49 -19.98
C MET A 1 -3.08 8.21 -19.80
N GLY A 2 -2.01 8.01 -20.57
CA GLY A 2 -1.18 6.80 -20.44
C GLY A 2 0.30 7.14 -20.31
N GLY A 3 1.12 6.15 -19.98
CA GLY A 3 2.54 6.38 -19.80
C GLY A 3 3.34 5.13 -19.48
N ARG A 4 4.59 5.35 -19.08
CA ARG A 4 5.48 4.29 -18.59
C ARG A 4 6.19 4.72 -17.32
N ILE A 5 6.50 3.73 -16.50
CA ILE A 5 7.27 3.84 -15.28
C ILE A 5 8.59 3.12 -15.50
N ARG A 6 9.66 3.75 -15.04
CA ARG A 6 10.98 3.14 -14.89
C ARG A 6 11.41 3.23 -13.44
N LEU A 7 11.96 2.13 -12.93
CA LEU A 7 12.58 2.10 -11.63
C LEU A 7 14.10 2.18 -11.80
N ASN A 8 14.73 3.09 -11.07
CA ASN A 8 16.18 3.14 -10.93
C ASN A 8 16.55 2.41 -9.63
N GLY A 9 17.33 1.34 -9.75
CA GLY A 9 17.74 0.50 -8.63
C GLY A 9 17.42 -0.98 -8.87
N GLU A 10 18.04 -1.87 -8.08
CA GLU A 10 17.85 -3.31 -8.24
C GLU A 10 16.68 -3.83 -7.37
N ARG A 11 16.00 -4.88 -7.84
CA ARG A 11 15.09 -5.76 -7.06
C ARG A 11 13.75 -5.17 -6.59
N ALA A 12 13.21 -4.16 -7.27
CA ALA A 12 11.83 -3.69 -7.06
C ALA A 12 10.92 -4.17 -8.19
N ASP A 13 9.66 -4.46 -7.88
CA ASP A 13 8.66 -4.85 -8.86
C ASP A 13 7.88 -3.61 -9.32
N VAL A 14 8.04 -3.24 -10.59
CA VAL A 14 7.35 -2.07 -11.17
C VAL A 14 5.83 -2.20 -11.13
N ALA A 15 5.28 -3.42 -11.07
CA ALA A 15 3.85 -3.65 -10.93
C ALA A 15 3.31 -3.27 -9.53
N GLU A 16 4.17 -3.05 -8.54
CA GLU A 16 3.80 -2.49 -7.24
C GLU A 16 3.65 -0.96 -7.26
N THR A 17 4.00 -0.29 -8.36
CA THR A 17 3.80 1.16 -8.49
C THR A 17 2.34 1.49 -8.74
N VAL A 18 1.81 2.40 -7.93
CA VAL A 18 0.45 2.93 -8.05
C VAL A 18 0.54 4.37 -8.52
N LEU A 19 -0.18 4.70 -9.58
CA LEU A 19 -0.40 6.09 -9.98
C LEU A 19 -1.77 6.54 -9.52
N TYR A 20 -1.86 7.80 -9.11
CA TYR A 20 -3.16 8.40 -8.81
C TYR A 20 -3.15 9.89 -9.13
N PHE A 21 -4.31 10.41 -9.52
CA PHE A 21 -4.48 11.81 -9.91
C PHE A 21 -5.38 12.54 -8.92
N VAL A 22 -4.95 13.73 -8.50
CA VAL A 22 -5.71 14.62 -7.63
C VAL A 22 -5.99 15.91 -8.40
N PRO A 23 -7.22 16.15 -8.89
CA PRO A 23 -7.57 17.38 -9.60
C PRO A 23 -7.60 18.59 -8.66
N ASP A 24 -7.25 19.78 -9.17
CA ASP A 24 -7.32 21.03 -8.40
C ASP A 24 -8.79 21.38 -8.05
N GLN A 25 -9.72 20.98 -8.91
CA GLN A 25 -11.16 21.21 -8.75
C GLN A 25 -11.93 19.93 -9.08
N SER A 26 -12.29 19.16 -8.05
CA SER A 26 -13.31 18.12 -8.16
C SER A 26 -13.96 17.85 -6.82
N THR A 27 -15.23 17.44 -6.84
CA THR A 27 -15.98 16.99 -5.67
C THR A 27 -16.13 15.47 -5.62
N ALA A 28 -15.66 14.74 -6.63
CA ALA A 28 -15.76 13.29 -6.64
C ALA A 28 -14.71 12.69 -5.70
N ALA A 29 -15.19 11.93 -4.72
CA ALA A 29 -14.37 11.17 -3.79
C ALA A 29 -14.38 9.70 -4.19
N ALA A 30 -13.36 8.95 -3.79
CA ALA A 30 -13.40 7.51 -3.86
C ALA A 30 -14.44 6.96 -2.86
N GLU A 31 -15.31 6.06 -3.32
CA GLU A 31 -16.35 5.47 -2.48
C GLU A 31 -15.75 4.38 -1.56
N PRO A 32 -15.93 4.47 -0.22
CA PRO A 32 -15.45 3.47 0.71
C PRO A 32 -15.98 2.06 0.41
N GLY A 33 -15.15 1.05 0.67
CA GLY A 33 -15.50 -0.35 0.45
C GLY A 33 -15.03 -1.28 1.55
N THR A 34 -15.24 -2.58 1.33
CA THR A 34 -14.66 -3.65 2.14
C THR A 34 -13.60 -4.40 1.34
N PHE A 35 -12.39 -4.50 1.88
CA PHE A 35 -11.25 -5.15 1.25
C PHE A 35 -10.65 -6.22 2.16
N GLU A 36 -9.82 -7.11 1.60
CA GLU A 36 -9.11 -8.12 2.38
C GLU A 36 -7.59 -7.98 2.25
N LEU A 37 -6.91 -8.13 3.38
CA LEU A 37 -5.47 -8.31 3.49
C LEU A 37 -5.19 -9.56 4.33
N ALA A 38 -5.11 -10.71 3.67
CA ALA A 38 -5.05 -12.01 4.32
C ALA A 38 -3.65 -12.35 4.82
N THR A 39 -3.54 -13.15 5.87
CA THR A 39 -2.28 -13.85 6.18
C THR A 39 -2.30 -15.25 5.57
N ARG A 40 -1.30 -15.59 4.78
CA ARG A 40 -1.10 -16.93 4.20
C ARG A 40 0.38 -17.15 3.93
N ASP A 41 0.87 -18.35 4.21
CA ASP A 41 2.27 -18.76 4.05
C ASP A 41 3.23 -17.81 4.78
N LYS A 42 2.84 -17.31 5.97
CA LYS A 42 3.60 -16.29 6.73
C LYS A 42 3.89 -15.02 5.92
N ALA A 43 2.94 -14.60 5.11
CA ALA A 43 2.96 -13.36 4.38
C ALA A 43 1.59 -12.67 4.42
N PHE A 44 1.58 -11.35 4.25
CA PHE A 44 0.37 -10.60 3.96
C PHE A 44 0.12 -10.62 2.45
N ILE A 45 -1.11 -10.94 2.05
CA ILE A 45 -1.50 -11.04 0.64
C ILE A 45 -2.77 -10.21 0.40
N PRO A 46 -2.72 -9.21 -0.50
CA PRO A 46 -1.56 -8.79 -1.29
C PRO A 46 -0.52 -7.99 -0.47
N THR A 47 0.74 -7.90 -0.93
CA THR A 47 1.78 -7.07 -0.27
C THR A 47 1.49 -5.57 -0.37
N VAL A 48 0.87 -5.15 -1.46
CA VAL A 48 0.35 -3.79 -1.65
C VAL A 48 -1.15 -3.87 -1.88
N LEU A 49 -1.92 -3.13 -1.08
CA LEU A 49 -3.36 -2.94 -1.23
C LEU A 49 -3.62 -1.44 -1.45
N VAL A 50 -4.55 -1.07 -2.33
CA VAL A 50 -4.97 0.32 -2.52
C VAL A 50 -6.44 0.39 -2.17
N VAL A 51 -6.82 1.35 -1.32
CA VAL A 51 -8.21 1.49 -0.86
C VAL A 51 -8.64 2.96 -0.80
N PRO A 52 -9.92 3.23 -1.03
CA PRO A 52 -10.52 4.51 -0.69
C PRO A 52 -10.43 4.81 0.81
N SER A 53 -10.26 6.07 1.20
CA SER A 53 -10.42 6.51 2.58
C SER A 53 -11.80 6.13 3.14
N GLY A 54 -11.88 5.78 4.42
CA GLY A 54 -13.07 5.26 5.09
C GLY A 54 -13.36 3.78 4.83
N SER A 55 -12.50 3.08 4.09
CA SER A 55 -12.70 1.66 3.78
C SER A 55 -12.40 0.75 4.97
N MET A 56 -13.19 -0.32 5.11
CA MET A 56 -12.95 -1.40 6.06
C MET A 56 -12.01 -2.45 5.45
N ILE A 57 -10.98 -2.82 6.19
CA ILE A 57 -10.03 -3.86 5.81
C ILE A 57 -10.22 -5.06 6.73
N ARG A 58 -10.47 -6.23 6.14
CA ARG A 58 -10.57 -7.51 6.84
C ARG A 58 -9.25 -8.26 6.74
N PHE A 59 -8.83 -8.90 7.82
CA PHE A 59 -7.55 -9.61 7.93
C PHE A 59 -7.75 -11.10 8.21
N PRO A 60 -8.22 -11.89 7.24
CA PRO A 60 -8.45 -13.32 7.47
C PRO A 60 -7.13 -14.05 7.69
N ASN A 61 -7.05 -14.84 8.77
CA ASN A 61 -5.96 -15.77 8.97
C ASN A 61 -6.19 -17.08 8.22
N ARG A 62 -5.44 -17.27 7.14
CA ARG A 62 -5.49 -18.49 6.30
C ARG A 62 -4.35 -19.47 6.63
N ASP A 63 -3.54 -19.19 7.65
CA ASP A 63 -2.50 -20.07 8.14
C ASP A 63 -2.97 -20.91 9.35
N PRO A 64 -2.33 -22.05 9.64
CA PRO A 64 -2.59 -22.85 10.82
C PRO A 64 -1.87 -22.32 12.09
N ILE A 65 -1.34 -21.10 12.06
CA ILE A 65 -0.55 -20.50 13.16
C ILE A 65 -1.17 -19.18 13.64
N LEU A 66 -0.66 -18.65 14.75
CA LEU A 66 -1.10 -17.38 15.31
C LEU A 66 -0.45 -16.20 14.59
N HIS A 67 -1.24 -15.16 14.33
CA HIS A 67 -0.75 -13.89 13.79
C HIS A 67 -1.19 -12.71 14.64
N ASN A 68 -0.52 -11.59 14.42
CA ASN A 68 -0.97 -10.28 14.87
C ASN A 68 -0.92 -9.34 13.66
N VAL A 69 -1.74 -8.29 13.68
CA VAL A 69 -1.71 -7.25 12.66
C VAL A 69 -1.80 -5.91 13.34
N PHE A 70 -0.82 -5.06 13.09
CA PHE A 70 -0.78 -3.73 13.65
C PHE A 70 -0.15 -2.72 12.67
N SER A 71 -0.45 -1.45 12.90
CA SER A 71 0.13 -0.29 12.23
C SER A 71 0.38 0.81 13.25
N VAL A 72 1.49 1.52 13.09
CA VAL A 72 1.80 2.76 13.84
C VAL A 72 1.75 3.99 12.94
N SER A 73 1.20 3.86 11.74
CA SER A 73 1.13 4.93 10.75
C SER A 73 0.17 6.03 11.24
N SER A 74 0.62 7.29 11.22
CA SER A 74 -0.18 8.43 11.71
C SER A 74 -1.53 8.50 11.01
N GLY A 75 -2.61 8.74 11.77
CA GLY A 75 -3.98 8.78 11.27
C GLY A 75 -4.64 7.42 11.03
N ASN A 76 -3.87 6.33 10.98
CA ASN A 76 -4.32 4.95 10.72
C ASN A 76 -3.57 3.93 11.61
N ALA A 77 -3.39 4.25 12.89
CA ALA A 77 -2.73 3.37 13.85
C ALA A 77 -3.75 2.40 14.46
N PHE A 78 -3.39 1.13 14.57
CA PHE A 78 -4.25 0.07 15.13
C PHE A 78 -3.41 -1.14 15.60
N ASP A 79 -3.97 -1.97 16.49
CA ASP A 79 -3.47 -3.31 16.85
C ASP A 79 -4.67 -4.25 17.01
N LEU A 80 -4.77 -5.29 16.18
CA LEU A 80 -5.88 -6.25 16.21
C LEU A 80 -5.71 -7.36 17.26
N GLY A 81 -4.63 -7.33 18.04
CA GLY A 81 -4.28 -8.41 18.96
C GLY A 81 -3.80 -9.67 18.24
N VAL A 82 -3.45 -10.70 19.01
CA VAL A 82 -3.04 -12.00 18.45
C VAL A 82 -4.29 -12.83 18.17
N TYR A 83 -4.40 -13.41 16.98
CA TYR A 83 -5.55 -14.22 16.56
C TYR A 83 -5.13 -15.46 15.78
N GLY A 84 -5.99 -16.49 15.84
CA GLY A 84 -5.71 -17.82 15.31
C GLY A 84 -6.37 -18.12 13.97
N PRO A 85 -6.21 -19.36 13.48
CA PRO A 85 -6.70 -19.79 12.16
C PRO A 85 -8.20 -19.52 11.98
N GLY A 86 -8.60 -19.02 10.81
CA GLY A 86 -9.99 -18.75 10.45
C GLY A 86 -10.60 -17.49 11.08
N SER A 87 -9.90 -16.80 11.99
CA SER A 87 -10.34 -15.50 12.50
C SER A 87 -10.18 -14.42 11.43
N VAL A 88 -11.09 -13.45 11.41
CA VAL A 88 -11.14 -12.37 10.43
C VAL A 88 -11.39 -11.03 11.13
N PRO A 89 -10.46 -10.53 11.96
CA PRO A 89 -10.57 -9.19 12.52
C PRO A 89 -10.52 -8.13 11.41
N ASP A 90 -10.97 -6.93 11.73
CA ASP A 90 -11.04 -5.82 10.79
C ASP A 90 -10.70 -4.47 11.46
N THR A 91 -10.37 -3.49 10.62
CA THR A 91 -10.26 -2.07 11.00
C THR A 91 -10.67 -1.20 9.82
N THR A 92 -11.12 0.02 10.10
CA THR A 92 -11.32 1.07 9.10
C THR A 92 -10.08 1.94 8.99
N LEU A 93 -9.77 2.43 7.78
CA LEU A 93 -8.69 3.38 7.53
C LEU A 93 -9.26 4.69 6.96
N ASP A 94 -9.17 5.78 7.74
CA ASP A 94 -9.87 7.05 7.47
C ASP A 94 -8.93 8.18 6.97
N THR A 95 -7.62 7.99 7.05
CA THR A 95 -6.65 9.03 6.66
C THR A 95 -5.95 8.64 5.36
N ALA A 96 -5.98 9.48 4.33
CA ALA A 96 -5.22 9.25 3.11
C ALA A 96 -3.71 9.22 3.38
N GLY A 97 -3.01 8.30 2.71
CA GLY A 97 -1.58 8.08 2.87
C GLY A 97 -1.20 6.60 2.88
N ALA A 98 0.11 6.34 2.93
CA ALA A 98 0.64 4.98 3.04
C ALA A 98 0.58 4.48 4.49
N VAL A 99 -0.01 3.30 4.67
CA VAL A 99 -0.12 2.60 5.95
C VAL A 99 0.76 1.37 5.90
N ASN A 100 1.78 1.33 6.76
CA ASN A 100 2.61 0.14 6.91
C ASN A 100 1.95 -0.82 7.90
N VAL A 101 1.75 -2.06 7.47
CA VAL A 101 1.11 -3.13 8.25
C VAL A 101 2.14 -4.19 8.57
N TYR A 102 2.21 -4.61 9.83
CA TYR A 102 3.21 -5.55 10.34
C TYR A 102 2.58 -6.68 11.15
N CYS A 103 3.31 -7.79 11.29
CA CYS A 103 2.98 -8.84 12.26
C CYS A 103 3.94 -8.82 13.44
N ASN A 104 3.40 -8.72 14.65
CA ASN A 104 4.22 -8.77 15.86
C ASN A 104 4.74 -10.18 16.22
N VAL A 105 4.23 -11.22 15.56
CA VAL A 105 4.67 -12.61 15.79
C VAL A 105 5.79 -12.99 14.82
N HIS A 106 5.65 -12.60 13.55
CA HIS A 106 6.59 -12.93 12.48
C HIS A 106 7.16 -11.66 11.87
N HIS A 107 8.39 -11.31 12.26
CA HIS A 107 9.04 -10.05 11.90
C HIS A 107 9.35 -9.85 10.40
N ASP A 108 9.22 -10.88 9.57
CA ASP A 108 9.38 -10.75 8.12
C ASP A 108 8.07 -10.34 7.42
N MET A 109 6.93 -10.45 8.13
CA MET A 109 5.62 -10.13 7.58
C MET A 109 5.36 -8.63 7.61
N HIS A 110 5.24 -8.08 6.41
CA HIS A 110 4.88 -6.68 6.19
C HIS A 110 3.99 -6.54 4.95
N ALA A 111 3.15 -5.53 4.95
CA ALA A 111 2.36 -5.08 3.80
C ALA A 111 2.19 -3.57 3.85
N HIS A 112 1.72 -3.01 2.73
CA HIS A 112 1.41 -1.60 2.60
C HIS A 112 -0.03 -1.45 2.12
N VAL A 113 -0.79 -0.59 2.79
CA VAL A 113 -2.10 -0.13 2.30
C VAL A 113 -1.96 1.33 1.89
N LEU A 114 -2.17 1.65 0.62
CA LEU A 114 -2.24 3.02 0.14
C LEU A 114 -3.69 3.49 0.20
N VAL A 115 -3.98 4.38 1.15
CA VAL A 115 -5.31 4.97 1.34
C VAL A 115 -5.41 6.23 0.48
N LEU A 116 -6.41 6.33 -0.38
CA LEU A 116 -6.60 7.43 -1.33
C LEU A 116 -7.97 8.09 -1.16
N ASP A 117 -8.01 9.43 -1.26
CA ASP A 117 -9.29 10.17 -1.31
C ASP A 117 -9.83 10.31 -2.75
N THR A 118 -8.98 10.00 -3.74
CA THR A 118 -9.30 10.12 -5.17
C THR A 118 -9.69 8.77 -5.78
N PRO A 119 -10.74 8.70 -6.63
CA PRO A 119 -11.10 7.48 -7.33
C PRO A 119 -10.18 7.21 -8.54
N TRP A 120 -9.36 8.18 -8.97
CA TRP A 120 -8.53 8.05 -10.16
C TRP A 120 -7.16 7.49 -9.80
N PHE A 121 -7.05 6.17 -9.75
CA PHE A 121 -5.79 5.48 -9.56
C PHE A 121 -5.69 4.23 -10.43
N GLU A 122 -4.47 3.82 -10.72
CA GLU A 122 -4.17 2.62 -11.51
C GLU A 122 -2.82 2.04 -11.08
N ARG A 123 -2.64 0.73 -11.25
CA ARG A 123 -1.32 0.09 -11.08
C ARG A 123 -0.60 -0.01 -12.41
N ALA A 124 0.73 0.09 -12.37
CA ALA A 124 1.51 -0.33 -13.52
C ALA A 124 1.34 -1.83 -13.78
N ASP A 125 1.42 -2.22 -15.05
CA ASP A 125 1.65 -3.61 -15.43
C ASP A 125 3.12 -4.01 -15.20
N SER A 126 3.45 -5.27 -15.46
CA SER A 126 4.80 -5.81 -15.30
C SER A 126 5.84 -5.19 -16.26
N ASP A 127 5.39 -4.52 -17.33
CA ASP A 127 6.23 -3.76 -18.25
C ASP A 127 6.38 -2.28 -17.84
N GLY A 128 5.78 -1.89 -16.70
CA GLY A 128 5.71 -0.53 -16.20
C GLY A 128 4.75 0.38 -16.96
N ARG A 129 3.86 -0.14 -17.81
CA ARG A 129 2.86 0.67 -18.51
C ARG A 129 1.65 0.90 -17.62
N PHE A 130 0.99 2.04 -17.81
CA PHE A 130 -0.27 2.34 -17.14
C PHE A 130 -1.18 3.17 -18.04
N VAL A 131 -2.47 3.13 -17.75
CA VAL A 131 -3.47 4.02 -18.35
C VAL A 131 -4.44 4.48 -17.26
N LEU A 132 -4.39 5.77 -16.91
CA LEU A 132 -5.39 6.41 -16.08
C LEU A 132 -6.56 6.87 -16.95
N SER A 133 -7.73 6.30 -16.69
CA SER A 133 -8.97 6.59 -17.44
C SER A 133 -9.90 7.50 -16.65
N ASP A 134 -10.89 8.08 -17.34
CA ASP A 134 -11.97 8.86 -16.74
C ASP A 134 -11.51 10.04 -15.85
N LEU A 135 -10.34 10.59 -16.16
CA LEU A 135 -9.80 11.75 -15.47
C LEU A 135 -10.69 12.98 -15.72
N PRO A 136 -11.02 13.77 -14.68
CA PRO A 136 -11.71 15.03 -14.87
C PRO A 136 -10.82 15.98 -15.68
N PRO A 137 -11.36 16.71 -16.67
CA PRO A 137 -10.57 17.63 -17.47
C PRO A 137 -10.05 18.77 -16.60
N GLY A 138 -8.86 19.25 -16.94
CA GLY A 138 -8.22 20.41 -16.32
C GLY A 138 -6.98 20.07 -15.48
N PRO A 139 -6.48 21.07 -14.74
CA PRO A 139 -5.24 20.94 -13.99
C PRO A 139 -5.39 20.09 -12.74
N GLY A 140 -4.32 19.39 -12.39
CA GLY A 140 -4.20 18.66 -11.14
C GLY A 140 -2.79 18.14 -10.93
N THR A 141 -2.64 17.29 -9.92
CA THR A 141 -1.37 16.66 -9.57
C THR A 141 -1.44 15.17 -9.83
N LEU A 142 -0.55 14.68 -10.69
CA LEU A 142 -0.30 13.26 -10.86
C LEU A 142 0.74 12.81 -9.84
N HIS A 143 0.45 11.73 -9.14
CA HIS A 143 1.35 11.11 -8.20
C HIS A 143 1.74 9.71 -8.69
N ALA A 144 2.95 9.29 -8.35
CA ALA A 144 3.39 7.91 -8.47
C ALA A 144 3.96 7.48 -7.12
N TRP A 145 3.42 6.40 -6.59
CA TRP A 145 3.81 5.84 -5.31
C TRP A 145 4.33 4.42 -5.50
N HIS A 146 5.47 4.13 -4.89
CA HIS A 146 6.02 2.79 -4.78
C HIS A 146 6.58 2.63 -3.38
N ARG A 147 6.31 1.50 -2.72
CA ARG A 147 6.68 1.29 -1.30
C ARG A 147 8.18 1.45 -1.01
N GLN A 148 9.02 1.27 -2.02
CA GLN A 148 10.48 1.40 -1.90
C GLN A 148 11.06 2.73 -2.42
N ALA A 149 10.23 3.67 -2.88
CA ALA A 149 10.68 4.94 -3.44
C ALA A 149 10.37 6.12 -2.50
N ASP A 150 10.95 7.28 -2.81
CA ASP A 150 10.46 8.57 -2.31
C ASP A 150 9.21 9.00 -3.09
N ALA A 151 8.47 9.95 -2.52
CA ALA A 151 7.27 10.47 -3.15
C ALA A 151 7.62 11.15 -4.49
N TRP A 152 6.88 10.81 -5.55
CA TRP A 152 6.99 11.45 -6.85
C TRP A 152 5.65 12.09 -7.21
N SER A 153 5.69 13.33 -7.69
CA SER A 153 4.52 14.00 -8.24
C SER A 153 4.87 15.08 -9.26
N VAL A 154 3.92 15.40 -10.12
CA VAL A 154 4.03 16.47 -11.11
C VAL A 154 2.66 17.07 -11.38
N ARG A 155 2.65 18.38 -11.68
CA ARG A 155 1.45 19.07 -12.15
C ARG A 155 1.21 18.76 -13.62
N ILE A 156 -0.02 18.40 -13.97
CA ILE A 156 -0.43 18.13 -15.35
C ILE A 156 -1.78 18.82 -15.65
N ASP A 157 -2.09 18.95 -16.93
CA ASP A 157 -3.46 19.16 -17.40
C ASP A 157 -3.98 17.85 -18.00
N ALA A 158 -4.98 17.24 -17.36
CA ALA A 158 -5.54 15.96 -17.80
C ALA A 158 -6.22 16.05 -19.18
N SER A 159 -6.57 17.25 -19.64
CA SER A 159 -7.17 17.51 -20.95
C SER A 159 -6.15 17.44 -22.08
N ALA A 160 -4.86 17.61 -21.80
CA ALA A 160 -3.81 17.59 -22.81
C ALA A 160 -3.57 16.17 -23.38
N GLY A 161 -3.88 15.13 -22.58
CA GLY A 161 -3.79 13.73 -23.01
C GLY A 161 -2.35 13.25 -23.30
N GLU A 162 -1.34 14.01 -22.90
CA GLU A 162 0.06 13.70 -23.19
C GLU A 162 0.52 12.43 -22.47
N ALA A 163 1.32 11.62 -23.17
CA ALA A 163 1.95 10.48 -22.54
C ALA A 163 3.07 10.94 -21.60
N ILE A 164 3.18 10.32 -20.43
CA ILE A 164 4.19 10.69 -19.44
C ILE A 164 5.15 9.54 -19.12
N GLU A 165 6.41 9.87 -18.92
CA GLU A 165 7.43 8.97 -18.39
C GLU A 165 7.68 9.31 -16.93
N VAL A 166 7.54 8.32 -16.06
CA VAL A 166 7.79 8.41 -14.62
C VAL A 166 9.06 7.64 -14.30
N VAL A 167 9.99 8.28 -13.60
CA VAL A 167 11.21 7.62 -13.11
C VAL A 167 11.21 7.69 -11.59
N LEU A 168 11.26 6.53 -10.94
CA LEU A 168 11.32 6.40 -9.48
C LEU A 168 12.66 5.83 -9.06
N ASP A 169 13.33 6.51 -8.14
CA ASP A 169 14.54 5.98 -7.51
C ASP A 169 14.16 5.08 -6.33
N ILE A 170 14.65 3.84 -6.34
CA ILE A 170 14.40 2.84 -5.31
C ILE A 170 15.46 3.02 -4.22
N VAL A 171 15.03 3.63 -3.13
CA VAL A 171 15.89 4.08 -2.02
C VAL A 171 15.65 3.33 -0.71
N ARG A 172 14.60 2.52 -0.63
CA ARG A 172 14.28 1.70 0.56
C ARG A 172 14.41 0.20 0.27
N PRO A 173 14.78 -0.61 1.29
CA PRO A 173 14.89 -2.06 1.13
C PRO A 173 13.51 -2.71 0.88
N GLN A 174 13.53 -3.90 0.28
CA GLN A 174 12.33 -4.69 0.05
C GLN A 174 11.66 -5.14 1.35
N LEU A 175 12.45 -5.55 2.34
CA LEU A 175 11.99 -5.86 3.68
C LEU A 175 12.51 -4.76 4.63
N PRO A 176 11.68 -3.77 5.01
CA PRO A 176 12.10 -2.76 5.96
C PRO A 176 12.31 -3.38 7.34
N ALA A 177 13.42 -3.04 7.99
CA ALA A 177 13.57 -3.34 9.41
C ALA A 177 12.47 -2.58 10.19
N HIS A 178 11.70 -3.30 11.00
CA HIS A 178 10.67 -2.70 11.83
C HIS A 178 10.77 -3.19 13.27
N LEU A 179 10.21 -2.38 14.16
CA LEU A 179 10.12 -2.68 15.58
C LEU A 179 8.89 -3.57 15.84
N ASP A 180 8.87 -4.16 17.02
CA ASP A 180 7.69 -4.83 17.55
C ASP A 180 6.62 -3.78 17.93
N LYS A 181 5.44 -4.25 18.31
CA LYS A 181 4.30 -3.40 18.66
C LYS A 181 4.52 -2.52 19.90
N SER A 182 5.58 -2.77 20.66
CA SER A 182 6.00 -1.96 21.81
C SER A 182 7.14 -0.98 21.48
N GLY A 183 7.60 -0.95 20.22
CA GLY A 183 8.71 -0.11 19.78
C GLY A 183 10.09 -0.68 20.13
N GLN A 184 10.20 -1.99 20.36
CA GLN A 184 11.48 -2.66 20.63
C GLN A 184 11.95 -3.46 19.41
N SER A 185 13.26 -3.71 19.30
CA SER A 185 13.75 -4.68 18.32
C SER A 185 13.25 -6.08 18.68
N TYR A 186 12.85 -6.87 17.68
CA TYR A 186 12.49 -8.27 17.89
C TYR A 186 13.66 -8.99 18.59
N GLN A 187 13.39 -9.59 19.74
CA GLN A 187 14.39 -10.45 20.37
C GLN A 187 14.69 -11.59 19.41
N ARG A 188 15.96 -11.76 19.03
CA ARG A 188 16.45 -12.98 18.36
C ARG A 188 16.24 -14.14 19.33
N ARG A 189 15.06 -14.75 19.30
CA ARG A 189 14.88 -16.09 19.83
C ARG A 189 15.34 -17.01 18.71
N ASP A 190 16.35 -17.84 18.99
CA ASP A 190 17.01 -18.75 18.05
C ASP A 190 16.07 -19.73 17.32
N ARG A 191 14.77 -19.71 17.63
CA ARG A 191 13.68 -20.33 16.89
C ARG A 191 12.45 -19.44 16.96
N ASP A 192 11.89 -19.11 15.80
CA ASP A 192 10.47 -18.76 15.69
C ASP A 192 9.67 -19.89 16.38
N PRO A 193 9.00 -19.64 17.52
CA PRO A 193 8.27 -20.70 18.22
C PRO A 193 7.05 -21.19 17.45
N TYR A 194 6.71 -20.52 16.34
CA TYR A 194 5.62 -20.85 15.42
C TYR A 194 6.15 -21.24 14.04
N ARG A 195 7.41 -21.72 13.97
CA ARG A 195 8.04 -22.16 12.71
C ARG A 195 7.27 -23.28 12.02
#